data_AF-M1D2B2-F1
#
_entry.id   AF-M1D2B2-F1
#
_cell.length_a   1.000
_cell.length_b   1.000
_cell.length_c   1.000
_cell.angle_alpha   90.00
_cell.angle_beta   90.00
_cell.angle_gamma   90.00
#
_symmetry.space_group_name_H-M   'P 1'
#
loop_
_entity.id
_entity.type
_entity.pdbx_description
1 polymer ?
#
loop_
_entity_poly.entity_id
_entity_poly.type
_entity_poly.pdbx_seq_one_letter_code
_entity_poly.pdbx_strand_id
1 'polypeptide(L)'
;MGRFDIVSKDVGVPVVAFSLRDSSKYTVFEVSEHLRRFGWIVPAYTMPPDAEHIAVLRVVIREDFSHSLAERLVSDIEKILTELDTQPSRLPTKAVRVTAEEVRNDKGDGLHQFHMDTVETQKDIIKHWRKIAGKKTSGVC
;
A
#
# COMPACT_ATOMS: atom_id res chain seq x y z
N MET A 1 -5.11 -6.37 14.14
CA MET A 1 -3.84 -6.34 13.36
C MET A 1 -4.10 -5.66 12.04
N GLY A 2 -3.23 -4.73 11.63
CA GLY A 2 -3.31 -4.09 10.31
C GLY A 2 -2.86 -5.06 9.21
N ARG A 3 -3.49 -4.99 8.03
CA ARG A 3 -3.16 -5.83 6.86
C ARG A 3 -2.13 -5.21 5.92
N PHE A 4 -1.81 -3.94 6.13
CA PHE A 4 -0.94 -3.17 5.26
C PHE A 4 0.19 -2.50 6.02
N ASP A 5 1.32 -2.31 5.33
CA ASP A 5 2.42 -1.43 5.74
C ASP A 5 2.44 -0.18 4.87
N ILE A 6 2.53 0.99 5.52
CA ILE A 6 2.63 2.28 4.84
C ILE A 6 4.11 2.48 4.44
N VAL A 7 4.34 2.66 3.15
CA VAL A 7 5.67 2.84 2.55
C VAL A 7 5.94 4.33 2.26
N SER A 8 4.88 5.15 2.11
CA SER A 8 5.00 6.60 1.93
C SER A 8 5.42 7.33 3.20
N LYS A 9 6.16 8.44 3.04
CA LYS A 9 6.53 9.34 4.13
C LYS A 9 5.41 10.33 4.43
N ASP A 10 5.37 10.81 5.68
CA ASP A 10 4.39 11.79 6.17
C ASP A 10 4.56 13.20 5.59
N VAL A 11 5.77 13.53 5.13
CA VAL A 11 6.14 14.86 4.63
C VAL A 11 6.54 14.75 3.16
N GLY A 12 5.95 15.60 2.31
CA GLY A 12 6.27 15.68 0.89
C GLY A 12 5.02 15.73 0.03
N VAL A 13 5.08 15.04 -1.11
CA VAL A 13 3.94 14.91 -2.03
C VAL A 13 2.78 14.23 -1.31
N PRO A 14 1.54 14.73 -1.43
CA PRO A 14 0.37 14.14 -0.76
C PRO A 14 -0.01 12.82 -1.46
N VAL A 15 0.72 11.75 -1.11
CA VAL A 15 0.54 10.41 -1.64
C VAL A 15 0.58 9.40 -0.51
N VAL A 16 -0.29 8.40 -0.58
CA VAL A 16 -0.27 7.26 0.32
C VAL A 16 0.10 6.04 -0.50
N ALA A 17 1.25 5.45 -0.19
CA ALA A 17 1.71 4.20 -0.77
C ALA A 17 1.74 3.13 0.31
N PHE A 18 1.11 1.97 0.06
CA PHE A 18 1.03 0.90 1.03
C PHE A 18 1.11 -0.48 0.38
N SER A 19 1.71 -1.43 1.09
CA SER A 19 1.88 -2.82 0.66
C SER A 19 1.10 -3.77 1.57
N LEU A 20 0.75 -4.96 1.07
CA LEU A 20 0.17 -6.03 1.90
C LEU A 20 1.26 -6.65 2.76
N ARG A 21 0.98 -6.88 4.05
CA ARG A 21 1.87 -7.60 4.96
C ARG A 21 1.97 -9.09 4.65
N ASP A 22 0.85 -9.67 4.25
CA ASP A 22 0.74 -11.07 3.85
C ASP A 22 0.08 -11.13 2.48
N SER A 23 0.84 -11.60 1.49
CA SER A 23 0.38 -11.79 0.11
C SER A 23 0.17 -13.26 -0.23
N SER A 24 0.02 -14.14 0.76
CA SER A 24 -0.14 -15.59 0.55
C SER A 24 -1.48 -15.96 -0.11
N LYS A 25 -2.55 -15.23 0.20
CA LYS A 25 -3.91 -15.49 -0.31
C LYS A 25 -4.26 -14.70 -1.56
N TYR A 26 -3.83 -13.44 -1.60
CA TYR A 26 -4.06 -12.50 -2.69
C TYR A 26 -2.97 -11.44 -2.71
N THR A 27 -2.82 -10.80 -3.86
CA THR A 27 -1.82 -9.77 -4.11
C THR A 27 -2.41 -8.37 -4.13
N VAL A 28 -1.56 -7.34 -4.03
CA VAL A 28 -1.99 -5.94 -4.20
C VAL A 28 -2.57 -5.66 -5.60
N PHE A 29 -2.20 -6.47 -6.59
CA PHE A 29 -2.73 -6.39 -7.96
C PHE A 29 -4.20 -6.84 -7.99
N GLU A 30 -4.54 -7.93 -7.30
CA GLU A 30 -5.93 -8.37 -7.17
C GLU A 30 -6.78 -7.36 -6.40
N VAL A 31 -6.23 -6.76 -5.34
CA VAL A 31 -6.92 -5.67 -4.62
C VAL A 31 -7.17 -4.47 -5.55
N SER A 32 -6.18 -4.06 -6.35
CA SER A 32 -6.33 -3.01 -7.36
C SER A 32 -7.42 -3.33 -8.38
N GLU A 33 -7.47 -4.58 -8.85
CA GLU A 33 -8.50 -5.03 -9.79
C GLU A 33 -9.90 -4.97 -9.16
N HIS A 34 -10.06 -5.47 -7.94
CA HIS A 34 -11.34 -5.46 -7.23
C HIS A 34 -11.83 -4.03 -6.93
N LEU A 35 -10.91 -3.10 -6.65
CA LEU A 35 -11.22 -1.69 -6.45
C LEU A 35 -11.89 -1.05 -7.68
N ARG A 36 -11.61 -1.55 -8.90
CA ARG A 36 -12.26 -1.06 -10.13
C ARG A 36 -13.77 -1.32 -10.13
N ARG A 37 -14.25 -2.37 -9.46
CA ARG A 37 -15.70 -2.67 -9.33
C ARG A 37 -16.44 -1.57 -8.57
N PHE A 38 -15.74 -0.85 -7.70
CA PHE A 38 -16.27 0.29 -6.93
C PHE A 38 -16.01 1.64 -7.63
N GLY A 39 -15.42 1.63 -8.82
CA GLY A 39 -15.07 2.83 -9.59
C GLY A 39 -13.72 3.44 -9.22
N TRP A 40 -12.93 2.79 -8.35
CA TRP A 40 -11.61 3.27 -7.96
C TRP A 40 -10.54 2.82 -8.97
N ILE A 41 -9.69 3.75 -9.39
CA ILE A 41 -8.49 3.46 -10.20
C ILE A 41 -7.26 3.68 -9.32
N VAL A 42 -6.86 2.65 -8.60
CA VAL A 42 -5.67 2.69 -7.73
C VAL A 42 -4.56 1.86 -8.37
N PRO A 43 -3.46 2.47 -8.84
CA PRO A 43 -2.36 1.73 -9.44
C PRO A 43 -1.66 0.82 -8.42
N ALA A 44 -1.32 -0.39 -8.86
CA ALA A 44 -0.42 -1.30 -8.16
C ALA A 44 0.85 -1.54 -9.00
N TYR A 45 2.02 -1.54 -8.37
CA TYR A 45 3.30 -1.79 -9.04
C TYR A 45 4.32 -2.40 -8.08
N THR A 46 5.29 -3.14 -8.64
CA THR A 46 6.47 -3.60 -7.91
C THR A 46 7.48 -2.47 -7.78
N MET A 47 8.22 -2.46 -6.67
CA MET A 47 9.30 -1.51 -6.47
C MET A 47 10.46 -1.76 -7.46
N PRO A 48 11.38 -0.80 -7.62
CA PRO A 48 12.54 -0.91 -8.51
C PRO A 48 13.47 -2.09 -8.15
N PRO A 49 14.50 -2.35 -8.97
CA PRO A 49 15.54 -3.34 -8.67
C PRO A 49 16.05 -3.22 -7.22
N ASP A 50 16.40 -4.36 -6.62
CA ASP A 50 16.74 -4.53 -5.19
C ASP A 50 15.57 -4.48 -4.20
N ALA A 51 14.36 -4.13 -4.65
CA ALA A 51 13.14 -4.13 -3.83
C ALA A 51 11.92 -4.78 -4.51
N GLU A 52 12.12 -5.50 -5.63
CA GLU A 52 11.05 -6.03 -6.50
C GLU A 52 10.03 -6.95 -5.79
N HIS A 53 10.44 -7.58 -4.68
CA HIS A 53 9.58 -8.40 -3.83
C HIS A 53 8.50 -7.60 -3.10
N ILE A 54 8.61 -6.26 -3.08
CA ILE A 54 7.63 -5.35 -2.51
C ILE A 54 6.76 -4.82 -3.65
N ALA A 55 5.46 -5.11 -3.57
CA ALA A 55 4.45 -4.51 -4.43
C ALA A 55 3.55 -3.59 -3.61
N VAL A 56 3.24 -2.41 -4.16
CA VAL A 56 2.50 -1.34 -3.47
C VAL A 56 1.27 -0.93 -4.25
N LEU A 57 0.24 -0.50 -3.53
CA LEU A 57 -0.84 0.35 -4.02
C LEU A 57 -0.46 1.81 -3.77
N ARG A 58 -0.77 2.70 -4.71
CA ARG A 58 -0.47 4.14 -4.59
C ARG A 58 -1.71 4.98 -4.82
N VAL A 59 -2.11 5.75 -3.81
CA VAL A 59 -3.22 6.71 -3.88
C VAL A 59 -2.66 8.12 -3.83
N VAL A 60 -2.89 8.90 -4.88
CA VAL A 60 -2.50 10.31 -4.93
C VAL A 60 -3.66 11.16 -4.43
N ILE A 61 -3.41 11.98 -3.42
CA ILE A 61 -4.41 12.84 -2.79
C ILE A 61 -4.36 14.20 -3.50
N ARG A 62 -5.43 14.51 -4.21
CA ARG A 62 -5.62 15.77 -4.94
C ARG A 62 -6.53 16.71 -4.15
N GLU A 63 -6.68 17.94 -4.62
CA GLU A 63 -7.55 18.95 -3.98
C GLU A 63 -9.03 18.52 -3.91
N ASP A 64 -9.50 17.77 -4.92
CA ASP A 64 -10.84 17.22 -5.00
C ASP A 64 -11.05 15.96 -4.14
N PHE A 65 -10.00 15.41 -3.52
CA PHE A 65 -10.08 14.21 -2.70
C PHE A 65 -10.50 14.55 -1.28
N SER A 66 -11.82 14.61 -1.07
CA SER A 66 -12.44 14.94 0.22
C SER A 66 -12.25 13.85 1.28
N HIS A 67 -12.51 14.22 2.55
CA HIS A 67 -12.54 13.27 3.66
C HIS A 67 -13.57 12.15 3.45
N SER A 68 -14.75 12.48 2.90
CA SER A 68 -15.79 11.50 2.61
C SER A 68 -15.37 10.50 1.51
N LEU A 69 -14.60 10.93 0.52
CA LEU A 69 -14.01 10.03 -0.48
C LEU A 69 -12.97 9.12 0.15
N ALA A 70 -12.16 9.63 1.08
CA ALA A 70 -11.18 8.83 1.82
C ALA A 70 -11.87 7.74 2.66
N GLU A 71 -12.90 8.08 3.42
CA GLU A 71 -13.69 7.12 4.21
C GLU A 71 -14.33 6.06 3.32
N ARG A 72 -14.89 6.46 2.17
CA ARG A 72 -15.47 5.53 1.21
C ARG A 72 -14.44 4.58 0.63
N LEU A 73 -13.25 5.09 0.27
CA LEU A 73 -12.15 4.27 -0.23
C LEU A 73 -11.74 3.22 0.81
N VAL A 74 -11.57 3.62 2.07
CA VAL A 74 -11.22 2.69 3.16
C VAL A 74 -12.29 1.63 3.34
N SER A 75 -13.57 2.02 3.37
CA SER A 75 -14.68 1.08 3.50
C SER A 75 -14.74 0.07 2.34
N ASP A 76 -14.49 0.51 1.11
CA ASP A 76 -14.48 -0.37 -0.06
C ASP A 76 -13.27 -1.31 -0.05
N ILE A 77 -12.09 -0.85 0.40
CA ILE A 77 -10.93 -1.73 0.63
C ILE A 77 -11.26 -2.81 1.67
N GLU A 78 -11.88 -2.46 2.80
CA GLU A 78 -12.24 -3.44 3.84
C GLU A 78 -13.23 -4.51 3.33
N LYS A 79 -14.22 -4.11 2.53
CA LYS A 79 -15.15 -5.05 1.87
C LYS A 79 -14.41 -6.00 0.94
N ILE A 80 -13.53 -5.47 0.09
CA ILE A 80 -12.73 -6.28 -0.85
C ILE A 80 -11.88 -7.30 -0.11
N LEU A 81 -11.19 -6.88 0.97
CA LEU A 81 -10.35 -7.79 1.74
C LEU A 81 -11.18 -8.89 2.41
N THR A 82 -12.38 -8.56 2.88
CA THR A 82 -13.32 -9.55 3.44
C THR A 82 -13.79 -10.52 2.35
N GLU A 83 -14.12 -10.04 1.16
CA GLU A 83 -14.48 -10.89 0.02
C GLU A 83 -13.32 -11.82 -0.38
N LEU A 84 -12.11 -11.29 -0.50
CA LEU A 84 -10.91 -12.05 -0.88
C LEU A 84 -10.52 -13.09 0.17
N ASP A 85 -10.74 -12.83 1.46
CA ASP A 85 -10.48 -13.78 2.53
C ASP A 85 -11.38 -15.02 2.47
N THR A 86 -12.62 -14.86 1.98
CA THR A 86 -13.60 -15.95 1.86
C THR A 86 -13.45 -16.76 0.59
N GLN A 87 -12.72 -16.24 -0.40
CA GLN A 87 -12.46 -16.95 -1.63
C GLN A 87 -11.34 -17.96 -1.42
N PRO A 88 -11.47 -19.20 -1.95
CA PRO A 88 -10.34 -20.12 -1.99
C PRO A 88 -9.24 -19.47 -2.81
N SER A 89 -8.02 -19.42 -2.27
CA SER A 89 -6.86 -18.78 -2.90
C SER A 89 -6.75 -19.29 -4.34
N ARG A 90 -7.13 -18.44 -5.31
CA ARG A 90 -6.92 -18.72 -6.72
C ARG A 90 -5.46 -18.38 -6.96
N LEU A 91 -4.55 -19.30 -6.67
CA LEU A 91 -3.20 -19.16 -7.19
C LEU A 91 -3.28 -19.37 -8.70
N PRO A 92 -2.99 -18.39 -9.57
CA PRO A 92 -2.45 -18.73 -10.87
C PRO A 92 -0.95 -18.95 -10.70
N THR A 93 -0.54 -20.20 -10.79
CA THR A 93 0.82 -20.60 -11.15
C THR A 93 1.25 -19.87 -12.43
N LYS A 94 1.90 -18.71 -12.32
CA LYS A 94 2.98 -18.27 -13.21
C LYS A 94 3.59 -16.97 -12.67
N ALA A 95 4.77 -17.09 -12.08
CA ALA A 95 5.79 -16.06 -12.21
C ALA A 95 5.84 -15.65 -13.70
N VAL A 96 5.64 -14.37 -13.97
CA VAL A 96 5.89 -13.80 -15.30
C VAL A 96 7.40 -13.92 -15.53
N ARG A 97 7.80 -15.04 -16.14
CA ARG A 97 9.09 -15.22 -16.78
C ARG A 97 9.12 -14.28 -17.98
N VAL A 98 9.61 -13.05 -17.81
CA VAL A 98 10.23 -12.34 -18.92
C VAL A 98 11.66 -12.87 -18.99
N THR A 99 11.92 -13.58 -20.08
CA THR A 99 13.21 -14.22 -20.38
C THR A 99 14.29 -13.18 -20.64
N ALA A 100 15.39 -13.35 -19.91
CA ALA A 100 16.78 -13.29 -20.35
C ALA A 100 17.25 -12.06 -21.15
N GLU A 101 18.07 -11.24 -20.48
CA GLU A 101 19.43 -10.98 -20.96
C GLU A 101 20.39 -10.92 -19.76
N GLU A 102 21.49 -11.69 -19.87
CA GLU A 102 22.49 -11.96 -18.83
C GLU A 102 23.56 -10.85 -18.82
N VAL A 103 23.90 -10.29 -17.64
CA VAL A 103 25.28 -9.90 -17.32
C VAL A 103 25.59 -10.11 -15.83
N ARG A 104 26.42 -11.14 -15.61
CA ARG A 104 27.39 -11.45 -14.55
C ARG A 104 27.61 -10.45 -13.37
N ASN A 105 27.38 -10.97 -12.16
CA ASN A 105 28.32 -11.16 -11.03
C ASN A 105 29.09 -9.94 -10.47
N ASP A 106 28.82 -9.52 -9.21
CA ASP A 106 29.82 -9.54 -8.12
C ASP A 106 29.15 -9.40 -6.71
N LYS A 107 29.95 -9.57 -5.65
CA LYS A 107 29.65 -10.02 -4.28
C LYS A 107 29.34 -8.90 -3.28
N GLY A 108 28.77 -9.31 -2.15
CA GLY A 108 28.98 -8.69 -0.82
C GLY A 108 27.73 -7.98 -0.28
N ASP A 109 27.01 -8.57 0.67
CA ASP A 109 27.21 -8.49 2.13
C ASP A 109 26.50 -7.28 2.76
N GLY A 110 25.67 -7.53 3.79
CA GLY A 110 24.95 -6.47 4.51
C GLY A 110 23.53 -6.83 4.96
N LEU A 111 23.41 -7.76 5.90
CA LEU A 111 22.21 -7.96 6.72
C LEU A 111 21.94 -6.67 7.54
N HIS A 112 20.78 -6.04 7.39
CA HIS A 112 20.28 -5.08 8.39
C HIS A 112 18.83 -5.39 8.77
N GLN A 113 18.75 -6.07 9.90
CA GLN A 113 17.52 -6.37 10.62
C GLN A 113 16.99 -5.09 11.25
N PHE A 114 15.83 -4.60 10.80
CA PHE A 114 15.09 -3.57 11.52
C PHE A 114 13.90 -4.20 12.22
N HIS A 115 14.14 -4.57 13.47
CA HIS A 115 13.15 -4.89 14.47
C HIS A 115 12.71 -3.57 15.14
N MET A 116 11.42 -3.23 15.12
CA MET A 116 10.82 -2.32 16.11
C MET A 116 9.32 -2.58 16.28
N ASP A 117 9.00 -3.40 17.28
CA ASP A 117 7.96 -3.27 18.31
C ASP A 117 6.61 -2.59 17.99
N THR A 118 5.88 -3.21 17.07
CA THR A 118 4.49 -3.73 17.08
C THR A 118 3.32 -3.11 17.90
N VAL A 119 3.44 -2.20 18.87
CA VAL A 119 2.27 -1.74 19.68
C VAL A 119 1.99 -0.23 19.65
N GLU A 120 2.93 0.60 19.20
CA GLU A 120 2.72 2.05 19.07
C GLU A 120 1.90 2.44 17.81
N THR A 121 1.95 1.62 16.76
CA THR A 121 1.62 2.04 15.38
C THR A 121 0.13 2.28 15.11
N GLN A 122 -0.80 1.61 15.80
CA GLN A 122 -2.24 1.83 15.57
C GLN A 122 -2.73 3.16 16.16
N LYS A 123 -2.16 3.59 17.28
CA LYS A 123 -2.44 4.92 17.85
C LYS A 123 -1.77 6.00 17.03
N ASP A 124 -0.61 5.73 16.44
CA ASP A 124 0.12 6.68 15.61
C ASP A 124 -0.62 7.02 14.32
N ILE A 125 -1.25 6.06 13.65
CA ILE A 125 -2.06 6.36 12.45
C ILE A 125 -3.18 7.36 12.82
N ILE A 126 -4.01 7.05 13.82
CA ILE A 126 -5.13 7.92 14.23
C ILE A 126 -4.63 9.29 14.76
N LYS A 127 -3.51 9.30 15.48
CA LYS A 127 -2.88 10.53 16.02
C LYS A 127 -2.28 11.39 14.91
N HIS A 128 -1.67 10.78 13.91
CA HIS A 128 -1.12 11.44 12.73
C HIS A 128 -2.24 12.09 11.91
N TRP A 129 -3.33 11.35 11.66
CA TRP A 129 -4.55 11.86 11.03
C TRP A 129 -5.15 13.06 11.79
N ARG A 130 -5.24 12.99 13.13
CA ARG A 130 -5.78 14.08 13.96
C ARG A 130 -4.90 15.34 13.96
N LYS A 131 -3.58 15.18 13.92
CA LYS A 131 -2.61 16.31 13.89
C LYS A 131 -2.63 17.05 12.56
N ILE A 132 -2.82 16.34 11.46
CA ILE A 132 -2.97 16.93 10.13
C ILE A 132 -4.31 17.64 10.00
N ALA A 133 -5.40 17.03 10.51
CA ALA A 133 -6.73 17.61 10.45
C ALA A 133 -6.87 18.91 11.28
N GLY A 134 -6.22 18.98 12.46
CA GLY A 134 -6.32 20.14 13.37
C GLY A 134 -5.52 21.39 12.97
N LYS A 135 -4.63 21.31 11.97
CA LYS A 135 -3.82 22.46 11.51
C LYS A 135 -4.46 23.28 10.37
N LYS A 136 -5.65 22.90 9.89
CA LYS A 136 -6.42 23.69 8.91
C LYS A 136 -7.35 24.68 9.60
N THR A 137 -6.79 25.66 10.31
CA THR A 137 -7.48 26.94 10.56
C THR A 137 -6.48 28.09 10.45
N SER A 138 -6.95 29.21 9.89
CA SER A 138 -6.30 30.51 9.76
C SER A 138 -5.30 30.70 8.59
N GLY A 139 -5.80 31.28 7.51
CA GLY A 139 -4.97 31.89 6.47
C GLY A 139 -5.79 32.45 5.30
N VAL A 140 -6.74 33.34 5.59
CA VAL A 140 -7.34 34.22 4.58
C VAL A 140 -6.30 35.29 4.25
N CYS A 141 -5.95 35.41 2.97
CA CYS A 141 -5.49 36.65 2.33
C CYS A 141 -6.26 36.78 1.02
#